data_AF-A0A151IEZ0-F1
#
_entry.id   AF-A0A151IEZ0-F1
#
_cell.length_a   1.000
_cell.length_b   1.000
_cell.length_c   1.000
_cell.angle_alpha   90.00
_cell.angle_beta   90.00
_cell.angle_gamma   90.00
#
_symmetry.space_group_name_H-M   'P 1'
#
loop_
_entity.id
_entity.type
_entity.pdbx_description
1 polymer ?
#
loop_
_entity_poly.entity_id
_entity_poly.type
_entity_poly.pdbx_seq_one_letter_code
_entity_poly.pdbx_strand_id
1 'polypeptide(L)'
;MGTRLRECKKKNKGLGGKGKLTGKMIDKLTVYYGLAIRRNYDSAENMKTVIWATHNHYSSTNENPKHDLCPAGAESWCEWQRAYAELPSNQKQKIKSFIHTYDALPTDVLTAIEPIYKDLSKQELLDRCVGGFTQNNNESYNQLIWKISPKILPGGLIPIEIAAYVSACIFNEGSKALLQIMQAMGLSTGPNAHAFVADEDEGRVAIAERRAQENTQEARKHRRQKKIDALEVASAAEGLLYGPEIDDSV
;
A
#
# COMPACT_ATOMS: atom_id res chain seq x y z
N MET A 1 8.71 -3.27 2.15
CA MET A 1 9.17 -3.23 3.55
C MET A 1 9.02 -4.58 4.26
N GLY A 2 7.79 -5.03 4.56
CA GLY A 2 7.56 -6.20 5.43
C GLY A 2 8.24 -7.51 5.03
N THR A 3 8.29 -7.85 3.75
CA THR A 3 8.98 -9.07 3.27
C THR A 3 10.48 -9.00 3.58
N ARG A 4 11.13 -7.88 3.22
CA ARG A 4 12.57 -7.67 3.48
C ARG A 4 12.92 -7.68 4.96
N LEU A 5 12.07 -7.13 5.82
CA LEU A 5 12.27 -7.19 7.28
C LEU A 5 12.16 -8.63 7.80
N ARG A 6 11.20 -9.42 7.30
CA ARG A 6 11.08 -10.85 7.65
C ARG A 6 12.28 -11.66 7.19
N GLU A 7 12.78 -11.38 5.99
CA GLU A 7 14.00 -12.01 5.46
C GLU A 7 15.24 -11.63 6.26
N CYS A 8 15.42 -10.34 6.60
CA CYS A 8 16.51 -9.87 7.44
C CYS A 8 16.49 -10.56 8.81
N LYS A 9 15.31 -10.67 9.43
CA LYS A 9 15.11 -11.42 10.68
C LYS A 9 15.49 -12.90 10.54
N LYS A 10 15.14 -13.55 9.42
CA LYS A 10 15.45 -14.97 9.18
C LYS A 10 16.96 -15.20 8.97
N LYS A 11 17.62 -14.30 8.25
CA LYS A 11 19.06 -14.40 7.93
C LYS A 11 19.96 -14.11 9.14
N ASN A 12 19.51 -13.23 10.04
CA ASN A 12 20.27 -12.80 11.20
C ASN A 12 19.66 -13.36 12.49
N LYS A 13 20.30 -14.41 13.05
CA LYS A 13 19.90 -14.97 14.34
C LYS A 13 20.00 -13.90 15.44
N GLY A 14 19.02 -13.85 16.34
CA GLY A 14 19.02 -12.92 17.47
C GLY A 14 18.33 -11.56 17.23
N LEU A 15 17.87 -11.27 16.01
CA LEU A 15 17.08 -10.05 15.72
C LEU A 15 15.59 -10.16 16.12
N GLY A 16 15.11 -11.38 16.38
CA GLY A 16 13.76 -11.62 16.90
C GLY A 16 13.70 -11.59 18.42
N GLY A 17 12.48 -11.52 18.97
CA GLY A 17 12.23 -11.59 20.42
C GLY A 17 11.53 -10.35 20.96
N LYS A 18 11.17 -10.38 22.26
CA LYS A 18 10.56 -9.25 22.97
C LYS A 18 11.49 -8.03 22.89
N GLY A 19 10.94 -6.85 22.62
CA GLY A 19 11.72 -5.61 22.45
C GLY A 19 12.52 -5.49 21.14
N LYS A 20 12.45 -6.49 20.24
CA LYS A 20 13.19 -6.50 18.97
C LYS A 20 12.25 -6.56 17.74
N LEU A 21 12.70 -7.13 16.63
CA LEU A 21 11.97 -7.26 15.37
C LEU A 21 10.90 -8.38 15.45
N THR A 22 9.86 -8.15 16.25
CA THR A 22 8.68 -9.02 16.36
C THR A 22 7.81 -8.93 15.09
N GLY A 23 6.91 -9.91 14.88
CA GLY A 23 5.96 -9.86 13.78
C GLY A 23 5.10 -8.58 13.81
N LYS A 24 4.58 -8.23 15.00
CA LYS A 24 3.82 -7.00 15.24
C LYS A 24 4.62 -5.74 14.89
N MET A 25 5.90 -5.68 15.29
CA MET A 25 6.77 -4.54 14.94
C MET A 25 6.99 -4.45 13.42
N ILE A 26 7.24 -5.57 12.75
CA ILE A 26 7.39 -5.61 11.29
C ILE A 26 6.12 -5.11 10.59
N ASP A 27 4.94 -5.53 11.05
CA ASP A 27 3.67 -5.08 10.49
C ASP A 27 3.47 -3.58 10.70
N LYS A 28 3.78 -3.08 11.90
CA LYS A 28 3.73 -1.66 12.23
C LYS A 28 4.64 -0.82 11.32
N LEU A 29 5.91 -1.21 11.16
CA LEU A 29 6.84 -0.54 10.25
C LEU A 29 6.39 -0.61 8.78
N THR A 30 5.77 -1.72 8.37
CA THR A 30 5.24 -1.88 7.02
C THR A 30 4.06 -0.94 6.76
N VAL A 31 3.17 -0.78 7.75
CA VAL A 31 2.05 0.17 7.67
C VAL A 31 2.58 1.59 7.56
N TYR A 32 3.53 1.98 8.42
CA TYR A 32 4.13 3.31 8.38
C TYR A 32 4.81 3.62 7.06
N TYR A 33 5.58 2.67 6.50
CA TYR A 33 6.18 2.82 5.17
C TYR A 33 5.12 3.09 4.09
N GLY A 34 4.04 2.30 4.08
CA GLY A 34 2.96 2.51 3.12
C GLY A 34 2.22 3.84 3.30
N LEU A 35 2.08 4.32 4.54
CA LEU A 35 1.50 5.63 4.83
C LEU A 35 2.43 6.78 4.40
N ALA A 36 3.74 6.64 4.60
CA ALA A 36 4.73 7.63 4.19
C ALA A 36 4.63 7.91 2.68
N ILE A 37 4.50 6.86 1.86
CA ILE A 37 4.31 7.01 0.42
C ILE A 37 2.94 7.63 0.10
N ARG A 38 1.85 7.03 0.61
CA ARG A 38 0.49 7.44 0.22
C ARG A 38 0.09 8.84 0.69
N ARG A 39 0.70 9.37 1.74
CA ARG A 39 0.37 10.71 2.27
C ARG A 39 1.27 11.82 1.74
N ASN A 40 2.34 11.48 1.03
CA ASN A 40 3.34 12.42 0.51
C ASN A 40 3.61 12.15 -0.97
N TYR A 41 2.60 11.70 -1.72
CA TYR A 41 2.75 11.29 -3.12
C TYR A 41 3.13 12.46 -4.06
N ASP A 42 3.05 13.69 -3.56
CA ASP A 42 3.43 14.93 -4.24
C ASP A 42 4.94 15.19 -4.23
N SER A 43 5.69 14.56 -3.32
CA SER A 43 7.13 14.84 -3.17
C SER A 43 7.92 13.61 -2.71
N ALA A 44 8.84 13.14 -3.58
CA ALA A 44 9.78 12.08 -3.25
C ALA A 44 10.68 12.41 -2.05
N GLU A 45 11.09 13.67 -1.91
CA GLU A 45 11.89 14.11 -0.75
C GLU A 45 11.10 14.05 0.56
N ASN A 46 9.80 14.42 0.52
CA ASN A 46 8.92 14.28 1.69
C ASN A 46 8.69 12.80 2.02
N MET A 47 8.48 11.94 1.01
CA MET A 47 8.38 10.48 1.23
C MET A 47 9.63 9.95 1.93
N LYS A 48 10.82 10.30 1.44
CA LYS A 48 12.10 9.90 2.03
C LYS A 48 12.22 10.36 3.48
N THR A 49 11.91 11.62 3.75
CA THR A 49 11.92 12.21 5.10
C THR A 49 11.01 11.44 6.06
N VAL A 50 9.75 11.19 5.68
CA VAL A 50 8.78 10.49 6.52
C VAL A 50 9.09 9.00 6.67
N ILE A 51 9.69 8.36 5.65
CA ILE A 51 10.21 6.99 5.77
C ILE A 51 11.29 6.94 6.86
N TRP A 52 12.27 7.85 6.83
CA TRP A 52 13.35 7.91 7.83
C TRP A 52 12.87 8.35 9.22
N ALA A 53 11.79 9.14 9.30
CA ALA A 53 11.18 9.50 10.58
C ALA A 53 10.83 8.29 11.44
N THR A 54 10.35 7.21 10.82
CA THR A 54 9.98 5.99 11.55
C THR A 54 11.20 5.24 12.07
N HIS A 55 12.28 5.17 11.30
CA HIS A 55 13.55 4.62 11.76
C HIS A 55 14.09 5.42 12.95
N ASN A 56 14.13 6.76 12.83
CA ASN A 56 14.64 7.64 13.87
C ASN A 56 13.80 7.56 15.15
N HIS A 57 12.47 7.55 15.02
CA HIS A 57 11.54 7.39 16.14
C HIS A 57 11.81 6.12 16.96
N TYR A 58 12.02 4.97 16.32
CA TYR A 58 12.34 3.72 17.03
C TYR A 58 13.80 3.61 17.47
N SER A 59 14.66 4.56 17.10
CA SER A 59 16.01 4.71 17.65
C SER A 59 16.11 5.75 18.77
N SER A 60 15.00 6.41 19.08
CA SER A 60 14.90 7.49 20.05
C SER A 60 14.89 6.95 21.48
N THR A 61 15.67 7.56 22.37
CA THR A 61 15.65 7.27 23.82
C THR A 61 15.31 8.54 24.61
N ASN A 62 15.09 8.42 25.92
CA ASN A 62 14.85 9.58 26.78
C ASN A 62 16.06 10.54 26.78
N GLU A 63 17.27 9.98 26.73
CA GLU A 63 18.53 10.73 26.73
C GLU A 63 18.87 11.31 25.36
N ASN A 64 18.44 10.64 24.28
CA ASN A 64 18.70 11.03 22.91
C ASN A 64 17.42 11.00 22.06
N PRO A 65 16.53 12.01 22.20
CA PRO A 65 15.29 12.07 21.46
C PRO A 65 15.55 12.36 19.97
N LYS A 66 14.94 11.58 19.07
CA LYS A 66 15.14 11.65 17.61
C LYS A 66 13.84 11.84 16.84
N HIS A 67 13.12 12.91 17.15
CA HIS A 67 11.77 13.16 16.64
C HIS A 67 11.68 14.26 15.57
N ASP A 68 12.79 14.85 15.16
CA ASP A 68 12.82 16.01 14.25
C ASP A 68 12.17 15.76 12.89
N LEU A 69 12.25 14.52 12.39
CA LEU A 69 11.64 14.12 11.12
C LEU A 69 10.18 13.67 11.27
N CYS A 70 9.69 13.50 12.50
CA CYS A 70 8.29 13.16 12.73
C CYS A 70 7.40 14.37 12.39
N PRO A 71 6.17 14.16 11.90
CA PRO A 71 5.26 15.26 11.63
C PRO A 71 5.01 16.05 12.91
N ALA A 72 5.04 17.38 12.83
CA ALA A 72 4.78 18.25 13.98
C ALA A 72 3.27 18.42 14.22
N GLY A 73 2.92 18.83 15.45
CA GLY A 73 1.54 19.21 15.81
C GLY A 73 0.78 18.15 16.60
N ALA A 74 -0.40 18.55 17.10
CA ALA A 74 -1.27 17.72 17.95
C ALA A 74 -1.81 16.47 17.23
N GLU A 75 -1.96 16.52 15.90
CA GLU A 75 -2.39 15.39 15.06
C GLU A 75 -1.24 14.46 14.65
N SER A 76 -0.04 14.67 15.19
CA SER A 76 1.10 13.80 14.92
C SER A 76 0.86 12.40 15.46
N TRP A 77 1.30 11.38 14.73
CA TRP A 77 1.37 10.02 15.26
C TRP A 77 2.51 9.87 16.28
N CYS A 78 3.45 10.82 16.35
CA CYS A 78 4.55 10.82 17.29
C CYS A 78 4.16 11.52 18.59
N GLU A 79 4.16 10.77 19.69
CA GLU A 79 3.74 11.27 21.01
C GLU A 79 4.60 12.44 21.50
N TRP A 80 5.90 12.41 21.21
CA TRP A 80 6.81 13.50 21.55
C TRP A 80 6.45 14.78 20.79
N GLN A 81 6.12 14.69 19.50
CA GLN A 81 5.72 15.86 18.71
C GLN A 81 4.38 16.44 19.16
N ARG A 82 3.44 15.58 19.59
CA ARG A 82 2.18 16.04 20.21
C ARG A 82 2.45 16.79 21.51
N ALA A 83 3.22 16.19 22.43
CA ALA A 83 3.57 16.81 23.69
C ALA A 83 4.31 18.13 23.50
N TYR A 84 5.20 18.21 22.52
CA TYR A 84 5.91 19.44 22.17
C TYR A 84 4.97 20.53 21.62
N ALA A 85 3.94 20.15 20.87
CA ALA A 85 2.95 21.06 20.32
C ALA A 85 1.96 21.61 21.37
N GLU A 86 1.65 20.82 22.40
CA GLU A 86 0.77 21.25 23.52
C GLU A 86 1.48 22.22 24.47
N LEU A 87 2.82 22.20 24.54
CA LEU A 87 3.57 23.09 25.40
C LEU A 87 3.47 24.55 24.91
N PRO A 88 3.20 25.51 25.82
CA PRO A 88 3.29 26.92 25.51
C PRO A 88 4.68 27.29 24.95
N SER A 89 4.75 28.25 24.02
CA SER A 89 6.01 28.63 23.35
C SER A 89 7.15 28.97 24.34
N ASN A 90 6.82 29.59 25.48
CA ASN A 90 7.78 29.94 26.54
C ASN A 90 8.19 28.76 27.44
N GLN A 91 7.61 27.58 27.25
CA GLN A 91 7.84 26.38 28.08
C GLN A 91 8.28 25.16 27.27
N LYS A 92 8.62 25.32 25.99
CA LYS A 92 9.10 24.23 25.13
C LYS A 92 10.29 23.45 25.69
N GLN A 93 11.11 24.07 26.54
CA GLN A 93 12.24 23.41 27.21
C GLN A 93 11.81 22.27 28.16
N LYS A 94 10.57 22.29 28.65
CA LYS A 94 9.99 21.21 29.48
C LYS A 94 9.88 19.88 28.72
N ILE A 95 9.93 19.89 27.39
CA ILE A 95 9.91 18.63 26.60
C ILE A 95 11.08 17.70 26.94
N LYS A 96 12.17 18.21 27.53
CA LYS A 96 13.31 17.40 27.98
C LYS A 96 12.94 16.38 29.06
N SER A 97 11.84 16.59 29.79
CA SER A 97 11.34 15.61 30.78
C SER A 97 10.34 14.61 30.18
N PHE A 98 10.17 14.58 28.85
CA PHE A 98 9.30 13.61 28.20
C PHE A 98 9.86 12.19 28.38
N ILE A 99 8.98 11.27 28.76
CA ILE A 99 9.31 9.85 28.93
C ILE A 99 8.65 9.08 27.80
N HIS A 100 9.44 8.33 27.04
CA HIS A 100 8.93 7.49 25.96
C HIS A 100 8.06 6.36 26.52
N THR A 101 6.92 6.11 25.88
CA THR A 101 6.02 5.00 26.21
C THR A 101 6.47 3.66 25.61
N TYR A 102 7.53 3.68 24.79
CA TYR A 102 8.06 2.52 24.10
C TYR A 102 9.57 2.43 24.28
N ASP A 103 10.07 1.19 24.30
CA ASP A 103 11.51 0.93 24.29
C ASP A 103 12.09 1.13 22.89
N ALA A 104 13.27 1.77 22.83
CA ALA A 104 14.02 1.88 21.60
C ALA A 104 14.41 0.48 21.08
N LEU A 105 14.44 0.34 19.76
CA LEU A 105 14.97 -0.87 19.14
C LEU A 105 16.47 -0.98 19.46
N PRO A 106 16.94 -2.18 19.83
CA PRO A 106 18.37 -2.41 20.05
C PRO A 106 19.23 -2.06 18.83
N THR A 107 20.46 -1.61 19.09
CA THR A 107 21.40 -1.15 18.06
C THR A 107 21.71 -2.22 17.00
N ASP A 108 21.79 -3.49 17.39
CA ASP A 108 21.95 -4.62 16.46
C ASP A 108 20.79 -4.71 15.46
N VAL A 109 19.55 -4.50 15.91
CA VAL A 109 18.36 -4.47 15.06
C VAL A 109 18.36 -3.25 14.15
N LEU A 110 18.65 -2.06 14.67
CA LEU A 110 18.67 -0.82 13.89
C LEU A 110 19.70 -0.89 12.75
N THR A 111 20.93 -1.30 13.06
CA THR A 111 21.99 -1.48 12.06
C THR A 111 21.61 -2.52 11.00
N ALA A 112 20.93 -3.60 11.40
CA ALA A 112 20.53 -4.64 10.47
C ALA A 112 19.39 -4.23 9.52
N ILE A 113 18.50 -3.31 9.93
CA ILE A 113 17.38 -2.84 9.10
C ILE A 113 17.69 -1.56 8.32
N GLU A 114 18.73 -0.80 8.71
CA GLU A 114 19.15 0.43 8.04
C GLU A 114 19.37 0.27 6.51
N PRO A 115 20.01 -0.81 6.01
CA PRO A 115 20.15 -1.01 4.56
C PRO A 115 18.80 -1.16 3.84
N ILE A 116 17.78 -1.68 4.52
CA ILE A 116 16.42 -1.80 3.97
C ILE A 116 15.79 -0.41 3.85
N TYR A 117 15.99 0.46 4.84
CA TYR A 117 15.54 1.86 4.76
C TYR A 117 16.27 2.61 3.64
N LYS A 118 17.58 2.47 3.53
CA LYS A 118 18.37 3.07 2.42
C LYS A 118 17.85 2.63 1.06
N ASP A 119 17.64 1.33 0.85
CA ASP A 119 17.18 0.83 -0.44
C ASP A 119 15.74 1.25 -0.76
N LEU A 120 14.85 1.26 0.25
CA LEU A 120 13.46 1.67 0.09
C LEU A 120 13.23 3.19 0.09
N SER A 121 14.29 3.98 0.25
CA SER A 121 14.24 5.45 0.16
C SER A 121 15.15 6.01 -0.93
N LYS A 122 15.56 5.17 -1.88
CA LYS A 122 16.27 5.58 -3.11
C LYS A 122 15.41 6.51 -3.94
N GLN A 123 16.02 7.56 -4.48
CA GLN A 123 15.34 8.57 -5.29
C GLN A 123 14.63 7.94 -6.48
N GLU A 124 15.33 7.12 -7.27
CA GLU A 124 14.78 6.42 -8.44
C GLU A 124 13.52 5.59 -8.12
N LEU A 125 13.43 5.03 -6.90
CA LEU A 125 12.26 4.28 -6.47
C LEU A 125 11.10 5.21 -6.10
N LEU A 126 11.40 6.30 -5.38
CA LEU A 126 10.39 7.24 -4.88
C LEU A 126 9.85 8.14 -5.99
N ASP A 127 10.65 8.52 -6.98
CA ASP A 127 10.20 9.28 -8.16
C ASP A 127 9.09 8.54 -8.91
N ARG A 128 9.17 7.21 -8.98
CA ARG A 128 8.12 6.36 -9.58
C ARG A 128 6.83 6.30 -8.76
N CYS A 129 6.89 6.73 -7.50
CA CYS A 129 5.74 6.81 -6.61
C CYS A 129 5.11 8.21 -6.59
N VAL A 130 5.77 9.21 -7.21
CA VAL A 130 5.22 10.56 -7.34
C VAL A 130 3.96 10.52 -8.21
N GLY A 131 2.93 11.25 -7.78
CA GLY A 131 1.59 11.21 -8.38
C GLY A 131 0.70 10.07 -7.88
N GLY A 132 1.22 9.16 -7.06
CA GLY A 132 0.41 8.14 -6.39
C GLY A 132 -0.22 7.11 -7.33
N PHE A 133 0.35 6.93 -8.52
CA PHE A 133 -0.16 6.01 -9.53
C PHE A 133 -0.19 4.57 -9.00
N THR A 134 -1.33 3.91 -9.14
CA THR A 134 -1.50 2.55 -8.65
C THR A 134 -1.08 1.53 -9.69
N GLN A 135 -0.54 0.40 -9.22
CA GLN A 135 -0.20 -0.75 -10.06
C GLN A 135 -1.41 -1.26 -10.87
N ASN A 136 -2.63 -1.05 -10.37
CA ASN A 136 -3.87 -1.46 -11.04
C ASN A 136 -4.03 -0.84 -12.43
N ASN A 137 -3.60 0.41 -12.64
CA ASN A 137 -3.73 1.04 -13.96
C ASN A 137 -2.78 0.40 -14.97
N ASN A 138 -1.53 0.14 -14.56
CA ASN A 138 -0.54 -0.55 -15.38
C ASN A 138 -0.97 -1.99 -15.70
N GLU A 139 -1.55 -2.69 -14.72
CA GLU A 139 -2.12 -4.02 -14.93
C GLU A 139 -3.32 -3.96 -15.89
N SER A 140 -4.21 -2.99 -15.74
CA SER A 140 -5.37 -2.82 -16.62
C SER A 140 -4.95 -2.52 -18.07
N TYR A 141 -3.95 -1.67 -18.28
CA TYR A 141 -3.38 -1.41 -19.61
C TYR A 141 -2.73 -2.68 -20.20
N ASN A 142 -1.87 -3.35 -19.43
CA ASN A 142 -1.20 -4.56 -19.88
C ASN A 142 -2.21 -5.67 -20.24
N GLN A 143 -3.33 -5.77 -19.50
CA GLN A 143 -4.40 -6.72 -19.83
C GLN A 143 -5.01 -6.47 -21.22
N LEU A 144 -5.13 -5.21 -21.66
CA LEU A 144 -5.60 -4.90 -23.01
C LEU A 144 -4.60 -5.40 -24.07
N ILE A 145 -3.30 -5.20 -23.84
CA ILE A 145 -2.25 -5.71 -24.75
C ILE A 145 -2.38 -7.22 -24.88
N TRP A 146 -2.49 -7.94 -23.77
CA TRP A 146 -2.54 -9.40 -23.77
C TRP A 146 -3.88 -9.98 -24.26
N LYS A 147 -4.95 -9.19 -24.29
CA LYS A 147 -6.19 -9.56 -24.99
C LYS A 147 -6.01 -9.55 -26.51
N ILE A 148 -5.23 -8.59 -27.04
CA ILE A 148 -4.98 -8.46 -28.48
C ILE A 148 -3.85 -9.40 -28.93
N SER A 149 -2.77 -9.49 -28.14
CA SER A 149 -1.60 -10.32 -28.40
C SER A 149 -1.32 -11.25 -27.21
N PRO A 150 -1.96 -12.44 -27.15
CA PRO A 150 -1.82 -13.33 -26.01
C PRO A 150 -0.38 -13.80 -25.79
N LYS A 151 0.09 -13.78 -24.54
CA LYS A 151 1.45 -14.20 -24.15
C LYS A 151 1.80 -15.64 -24.51
N ILE A 152 0.79 -16.49 -24.69
CA ILE A 152 0.95 -17.92 -25.00
C ILE A 152 1.31 -18.15 -26.48
N LEU A 153 1.16 -17.13 -27.33
CA LEU A 153 1.48 -17.21 -28.75
C LEU A 153 2.80 -16.46 -29.00
N PRO A 154 3.75 -17.04 -29.76
CA PRO A 154 4.92 -16.30 -30.20
C PRO A 154 4.48 -15.15 -31.10
N GLY A 155 4.87 -13.92 -30.73
CA GLY A 155 4.55 -12.70 -31.46
C GLY A 155 5.80 -12.01 -31.98
N GLY A 156 5.76 -11.52 -33.23
CA GLY A 156 6.77 -10.61 -33.74
C GLY A 156 6.67 -9.23 -33.08
N LEU A 157 7.74 -8.43 -33.19
CA LEU A 157 7.78 -7.07 -32.62
C LEU A 157 6.63 -6.18 -33.14
N ILE A 158 6.39 -6.19 -34.46
CA ILE A 158 5.39 -5.33 -35.11
C ILE A 158 3.96 -5.59 -34.58
N PRO A 159 3.44 -6.84 -34.54
CA PRO A 159 2.13 -7.12 -33.94
C PRO A 159 2.00 -6.68 -32.48
N ILE A 160 3.05 -6.84 -31.67
CA ILE A 160 3.04 -6.44 -30.25
C ILE A 160 3.00 -4.91 -30.14
N GLU A 161 3.73 -4.21 -30.99
CA GLU A 161 3.75 -2.74 -31.03
C GLU A 161 2.37 -2.19 -31.42
N ILE A 162 1.74 -2.77 -32.45
CA ILE A 162 0.36 -2.41 -32.84
C ILE A 162 -0.62 -2.67 -31.68
N ALA A 163 -0.51 -3.84 -31.01
CA ALA A 163 -1.34 -4.15 -29.85
C ALA A 163 -1.16 -3.14 -28.72
N ALA A 164 0.07 -2.66 -28.48
CA ALA A 164 0.36 -1.63 -27.48
C ALA A 164 -0.31 -0.29 -27.85
N TYR A 165 -0.18 0.18 -29.10
CA TYR A 165 -0.82 1.42 -29.54
C TYR A 165 -2.35 1.34 -29.46
N VAL A 166 -2.96 0.25 -29.96
CA VAL A 166 -4.42 0.05 -29.88
C VAL A 166 -4.88 0.00 -28.43
N SER A 167 -4.14 -0.70 -27.56
CA SER A 167 -4.44 -0.77 -26.13
C SER A 167 -4.37 0.59 -25.44
N ALA A 168 -3.41 1.44 -25.83
CA ALA A 168 -3.28 2.79 -25.28
C ALA A 168 -4.48 3.66 -25.67
N CYS A 169 -4.91 3.57 -26.93
CA CYS A 169 -6.12 4.22 -27.41
C CYS A 169 -7.36 3.76 -26.63
N ILE A 170 -7.57 2.45 -26.48
CA ILE A 170 -8.73 1.90 -25.74
C ILE A 170 -8.66 2.26 -24.25
N PHE A 171 -7.48 2.25 -23.65
CA PHE A 171 -7.31 2.56 -22.23
C PHE A 171 -7.72 4.00 -21.92
N ASN A 172 -7.35 4.94 -22.80
CA ASN A 172 -7.59 6.37 -22.60
C ASN A 172 -9.00 6.80 -23.06
N GLU A 173 -9.42 6.38 -24.25
CA GLU A 173 -10.64 6.88 -24.91
C GLU A 173 -11.80 5.87 -24.89
N GLY A 174 -11.57 4.65 -24.41
CA GLY A 174 -12.54 3.57 -24.46
C GLY A 174 -12.62 2.88 -25.82
N SER A 175 -13.62 2.01 -25.97
CA SER A 175 -13.89 1.28 -27.22
C SER A 175 -14.17 2.22 -28.39
N LYS A 176 -14.58 3.48 -28.14
CA LYS A 176 -14.72 4.54 -29.16
C LYS A 176 -13.46 4.78 -29.99
N ALA A 177 -12.29 4.54 -29.40
CA ALA A 177 -11.03 4.67 -30.13
C ALA A 177 -10.93 3.72 -31.33
N LEU A 178 -11.57 2.54 -31.26
CA LEU A 178 -11.59 1.59 -32.37
C LEU A 178 -12.32 2.16 -33.60
N LEU A 179 -13.42 2.91 -33.39
CA LEU A 179 -14.15 3.56 -34.48
C LEU A 179 -13.30 4.64 -35.15
N GLN A 180 -12.53 5.39 -34.36
CA GLN A 180 -11.61 6.41 -34.87
C GLN A 180 -10.47 5.78 -35.69
N ILE A 181 -9.90 4.67 -35.20
CA ILE A 181 -8.87 3.90 -35.92
C ILE A 181 -9.44 3.38 -37.25
N MET A 182 -10.64 2.78 -37.24
CA MET A 182 -11.31 2.29 -38.45
C MET A 182 -11.53 3.43 -39.46
N GLN A 183 -12.01 4.59 -39.00
CA GLN A 183 -12.20 5.76 -39.85
C GLN A 183 -10.88 6.26 -40.44
N ALA A 184 -9.79 6.31 -39.66
CA ALA A 184 -8.47 6.68 -40.14
C ALA A 184 -7.91 5.70 -41.20
N MET A 185 -8.32 4.43 -41.13
CA MET A 185 -8.02 3.41 -42.14
C MET A 185 -8.96 3.46 -43.37
N GLY A 186 -9.90 4.42 -43.41
CA GLY A 186 -10.85 4.57 -44.52
C GLY A 186 -12.06 3.64 -44.44
N LEU A 187 -12.30 3.00 -43.29
CA LEU A 187 -13.46 2.13 -43.07
C LEU A 187 -14.63 2.95 -42.52
N SER A 188 -15.78 2.88 -43.19
CA SER A 188 -17.02 3.46 -42.68
C SER A 188 -17.64 2.55 -41.61
N THR A 189 -18.10 3.15 -40.52
CA THR A 189 -18.79 2.44 -39.44
C THR A 189 -20.25 2.88 -39.39
N GLY A 190 -21.16 1.91 -39.24
CA GLY A 190 -22.60 2.17 -39.22
C GLY A 190 -23.13 2.50 -37.81
N PRO A 191 -24.39 2.95 -37.69
CA PRO A 191 -25.02 3.31 -36.41
C PRO A 191 -24.94 2.20 -35.34
N ASN A 192 -25.04 0.93 -35.76
CA ASN A 192 -24.95 -0.21 -34.84
C ASN A 192 -23.56 -0.34 -34.19
N ALA A 193 -22.48 -0.01 -34.91
CA ALA A 193 -21.13 -0.05 -34.35
C ALA A 193 -20.93 1.07 -33.31
N HIS A 194 -21.48 2.26 -33.58
CA HIS A 194 -21.52 3.35 -32.62
C HIS A 194 -22.33 3.00 -31.36
N ALA A 195 -23.50 2.39 -31.52
CA ALA A 195 -24.35 1.97 -30.41
C ALA A 195 -23.67 0.89 -29.55
N PHE A 196 -23.09 -0.13 -30.17
CA PHE A 196 -22.35 -1.19 -29.48
C PHE A 196 -21.20 -0.64 -28.63
N VAL A 197 -20.39 0.25 -29.22
CA VAL A 197 -19.26 0.84 -28.52
C VAL A 197 -19.70 1.74 -27.36
N ALA A 198 -20.81 2.47 -27.50
CA ALA A 198 -21.36 3.28 -26.42
C ALA A 198 -21.79 2.42 -25.22
N ASP A 199 -22.48 1.30 -25.48
CA ASP A 199 -22.92 0.35 -24.45
C ASP A 199 -21.72 -0.33 -23.74
N GLU A 200 -20.71 -0.77 -24.50
CA GLU A 200 -19.48 -1.34 -23.95
C GLU A 200 -18.72 -0.34 -23.06
N ASP A 201 -18.61 0.92 -23.48
CA ASP A 201 -17.94 1.96 -22.71
C ASP A 201 -18.74 2.35 -21.45
N GLU A 202 -20.07 2.39 -21.52
CA GLU A 202 -20.94 2.58 -20.35
C GLU A 202 -20.74 1.46 -19.33
N GLY A 203 -20.77 0.20 -19.76
CA GLY A 203 -20.50 -0.95 -18.90
C GLY A 203 -19.09 -0.91 -18.28
N ARG A 204 -18.08 -0.50 -19.07
CA ARG A 204 -16.70 -0.32 -18.59
C ARG A 204 -16.61 0.71 -17.47
N VAL A 205 -17.25 1.87 -17.64
CA VAL A 205 -17.29 2.94 -16.63
C VAL A 205 -17.99 2.47 -15.38
N ALA A 206 -19.17 1.84 -15.50
CA ALA A 206 -19.91 1.32 -14.35
C ALA A 206 -19.09 0.30 -13.52
N ILE A 207 -18.35 -0.60 -14.20
CA ILE A 207 -17.44 -1.55 -13.52
C ILE A 207 -16.29 -0.81 -12.82
N ALA A 208 -15.71 0.20 -13.47
CA ALA A 208 -14.61 0.98 -12.92
C ALA A 208 -15.05 1.75 -11.65
N GLU A 209 -16.21 2.40 -11.69
CA GLU A 209 -16.80 3.11 -10.54
C GLU A 209 -17.10 2.15 -9.38
N ARG A 210 -17.71 0.99 -9.66
CA ARG A 210 -17.95 -0.04 -8.64
C ARG A 210 -16.64 -0.49 -7.98
N ARG A 211 -15.60 -0.76 -8.78
CA ARG A 211 -14.27 -1.14 -8.25
C ARG A 211 -13.61 -0.01 -7.46
N ALA A 212 -13.78 1.24 -7.88
CA ALA A 212 -13.28 2.40 -7.14
C ALA A 212 -13.95 2.51 -5.77
N GLN A 213 -15.28 2.36 -5.72
CA GLN A 213 -16.06 2.33 -4.48
C GLN A 213 -15.62 1.17 -3.57
N GLU A 214 -15.44 -0.03 -4.13
CA GLU A 214 -14.94 -1.20 -3.40
C GLU A 214 -13.52 -1.02 -2.85
N ASN A 215 -12.69 -0.18 -3.45
CA ASN A 215 -11.31 0.10 -3.02
C ASN A 215 -11.21 1.21 -1.97
N THR A 216 -12.30 1.89 -1.65
CA THR A 216 -12.35 2.85 -0.56
C THR A 216 -11.93 2.22 0.77
N GLN A 217 -11.42 3.03 1.69
CA GLN A 217 -11.04 2.55 3.02
C GLN A 217 -12.25 2.00 3.78
N GLU A 218 -13.41 2.63 3.63
CA GLU A 218 -14.67 2.24 4.26
C GLU A 218 -15.15 0.88 3.76
N ALA A 219 -15.20 0.67 2.44
CA ALA A 219 -15.57 -0.63 1.87
C ALA A 219 -14.60 -1.74 2.31
N ARG A 220 -13.29 -1.45 2.41
CA ARG A 220 -12.29 -2.40 2.93
C ARG A 220 -12.49 -2.72 4.41
N LYS A 221 -12.78 -1.72 5.25
CA LYS A 221 -13.09 -1.92 6.68
C LYS A 221 -14.36 -2.76 6.85
N HIS A 222 -15.42 -2.41 6.13
CA HIS A 222 -16.69 -3.11 6.16
C HIS A 222 -16.57 -4.58 5.71
N ARG A 223 -15.80 -4.87 4.64
CA ARG A 223 -15.51 -6.27 4.24
C ARG A 223 -14.73 -7.04 5.28
N ARG A 224 -13.76 -6.40 5.94
CA ARG A 224 -13.03 -7.05 7.05
C ARG A 224 -13.97 -7.36 8.20
N GLN A 225 -14.85 -6.43 8.58
CA GLN A 225 -15.84 -6.64 9.63
C GLN A 225 -16.78 -7.79 9.28
N LYS A 226 -17.40 -7.79 8.10
CA LYS A 226 -18.25 -8.91 7.64
C LYS A 226 -17.54 -10.27 7.70
N LYS A 227 -16.23 -10.30 7.39
CA LYS A 227 -15.45 -11.54 7.47
C LYS A 227 -15.18 -11.98 8.91
N ILE A 228 -14.99 -11.02 9.83
CA ILE A 228 -14.90 -11.28 11.27
C ILE A 228 -16.24 -11.82 11.77
N ASP A 229 -17.34 -11.12 11.48
CA ASP A 229 -18.69 -11.53 11.89
C ASP A 229 -19.03 -12.95 11.39
N ALA A 230 -18.68 -13.27 10.13
CA ALA A 230 -18.89 -14.61 9.58
C ALA A 230 -18.03 -15.69 10.27
N LEU A 231 -16.79 -15.36 10.67
CA LEU A 231 -15.94 -16.27 11.44
C LEU A 231 -16.44 -16.46 12.87
N GLU A 232 -16.97 -15.41 13.49
CA GLU A 232 -17.60 -15.49 14.82
C GLU A 232 -18.86 -16.35 14.79
N VAL A 233 -19.70 -16.20 13.76
CA VAL A 233 -20.87 -17.07 13.55
C VAL A 233 -20.46 -18.53 13.34
N ALA A 234 -19.41 -18.78 12.54
CA ALA A 234 -18.89 -20.14 12.32
C ALA A 234 -18.31 -20.74 13.61
N SER A 235 -17.54 -19.97 14.39
CA SER A 235 -16.99 -20.42 15.67
C SER A 235 -18.07 -20.68 16.72
N ALA A 236 -19.13 -19.88 16.75
CA ALA A 236 -20.29 -20.11 17.62
C ALA A 236 -21.05 -21.38 17.23
N ALA A 237 -21.14 -21.70 15.94
CA ALA A 237 -21.73 -22.93 15.44
C ALA A 237 -20.87 -24.17 15.76
N GLU A 238 -19.54 -24.06 15.69
CA GLU A 238 -18.61 -25.12 16.10
C GLU A 238 -18.63 -25.39 17.62
N GLY A 239 -18.76 -24.33 18.44
CA GLY A 239 -18.90 -24.45 19.89
C GLY A 239 -20.20 -25.14 20.35
N LEU A 240 -21.23 -25.19 19.49
CA LEU A 240 -22.45 -25.96 19.74
C LEU A 240 -22.30 -27.46 19.42
N LEU A 241 -21.31 -27.85 18.61
CA LEU A 241 -21.04 -29.24 18.25
C LEU A 241 -20.12 -29.96 19.24
N TYR A 242 -19.36 -29.22 20.05
CA TYR A 242 -18.50 -29.75 21.11
C TYR A 242 -19.06 -29.32 22.48
N GLY A 243 -20.21 -29.91 22.85
CA GLY A 243 -20.74 -29.81 24.21
C GLY A 243 -19.91 -30.62 25.21
N PRO A 244 -19.95 -30.31 26.51
CA PRO A 244 -19.13 -30.97 27.53
C PRO A 244 -19.55 -32.43 27.75
N GLU A 245 -18.53 -33.26 28.05
CA GLU A 245 -18.55 -34.59 28.69
C GLU A 245 -18.80 -35.83 27.81
N ILE A 246 -17.72 -36.57 27.54
CA ILE A 246 -17.66 -37.99 27.91
C ILE A 246 -16.49 -38.13 28.87
N ASP A 247 -16.82 -38.35 30.14
CA ASP A 247 -15.92 -38.78 31.21
C ASP A 247 -15.57 -40.26 30.98
N ASP A 248 -14.39 -40.53 30.42
CA ASP A 248 -13.84 -41.89 30.32
C ASP A 248 -12.97 -42.19 31.56
N SER A 249 -13.65 -42.37 32.70
CA SER A 249 -13.09 -43.03 33.87
C SER A 249 -13.28 -44.55 33.76
N VAL A 250 -12.21 -45.29 33.47
CA VAL A 250 -12.04 -46.72 33.82
C VAL A 250 -10.65 -46.94 34.38
#